data_AF-A0A3A2ZIJ3-F1
#
_entry.id   AF-A0A3A2ZIJ3-F1
#
_cell.length_a   1.000
_cell.length_b   1.000
_cell.length_c   1.000
_cell.angle_alpha   90.00
_cell.angle_beta   90.00
_cell.angle_gamma   90.00
#
_symmetry.space_group_name_H-M   'P 1'
#
loop_
_entity.id
_entity.type
_entity.pdbx_description
1 polymer ?
#
loop_
_entity_poly.entity_id
_entity_poly.type
_entity_poly.pdbx_seq_one_letter_code
_entity_poly.pdbx_strand_id
1 'polypeptide(L)'
;MSGTVPKIEFDLSPLNTVHTTGAPLSVEQYRWFYRSFPPSVQICNIAGGTETGTALIAMDPSGPIHAGEMQVLGLGIDVDILDPVTGKSIAHTGEAGEMVVKKPYPSMPCFFWGDSDGKLYKSAYFEHFENIDVWAQHDWLRQNPNTGGFIMEGRSDGVLNPSGIRFGSGEIYAVIEKQPFTDYFTNCLCVGRRRPTDTDEQVFLFIVMKPGISLTPDFRNKIETAIRKELSPRHVPKFVLAVPDIPTTINGKRVEIAVKQMISGKDVKLSATVQNPEAIEYFREFRDLGNSPSYRAKI
;
A
#
# COMPACT_ATOMS: atom_id res chain seq x y z
N MET A 1 -13.19 -11.14 9.62
CA MET A 1 -14.17 -10.05 9.46
C MET A 1 -15.15 -10.11 10.63
N SER A 2 -15.56 -8.96 11.18
CA SER A 2 -16.58 -8.92 12.24
C SER A 2 -17.85 -9.61 11.75
N GLY A 3 -18.51 -10.39 12.62
CA GLY A 3 -19.80 -11.04 12.31
C GLY A 3 -20.97 -10.06 12.14
N THR A 4 -20.71 -8.76 12.29
CA THR A 4 -21.67 -7.66 12.18
C THR A 4 -22.22 -7.55 10.76
N VAL A 5 -23.54 -7.45 10.65
CA VAL A 5 -24.27 -7.26 9.40
C VAL A 5 -25.16 -6.01 9.56
N PRO A 6 -24.63 -4.79 9.34
CA PRO A 6 -25.29 -3.55 9.71
C PRO A 6 -26.72 -3.37 9.19
N LYS A 7 -27.01 -3.85 7.97
CA LYS A 7 -28.37 -3.79 7.39
C LYS A 7 -29.42 -4.62 8.12
N ILE A 8 -29.01 -5.55 8.99
CA ILE A 8 -29.92 -6.35 9.84
C ILE A 8 -30.06 -5.71 11.22
N GLU A 9 -29.00 -5.07 11.72
CA GLU A 9 -28.91 -4.55 13.08
C GLU A 9 -29.42 -3.11 13.21
N PHE A 10 -29.40 -2.32 12.13
CA PHE A 10 -29.72 -0.89 12.15
C PHE A 10 -30.62 -0.49 10.97
N ASP A 11 -31.39 0.58 11.17
CA ASP A 11 -32.07 1.27 10.07
C ASP A 11 -31.05 2.14 9.31
N LEU A 12 -30.72 1.70 8.09
CA LEU A 12 -29.78 2.37 7.19
C LEU A 12 -30.48 3.08 6.02
N SER A 13 -31.80 3.29 6.10
CA SER A 13 -32.54 4.05 5.08
C SER A 13 -32.01 5.47 4.78
N PRO A 14 -31.42 6.24 5.72
CA PRO A 14 -30.83 7.55 5.38
C PRO A 14 -29.41 7.45 4.79
N LEU A 15 -28.77 6.28 4.82
CA LEU A 15 -27.40 6.12 4.34
C LEU A 15 -27.39 5.98 2.82
N ASN A 16 -26.66 6.86 2.13
CA ASN A 16 -26.51 6.82 0.67
C ASN A 16 -25.11 6.37 0.24
N THR A 17 -24.08 6.73 1.01
CA THR A 17 -22.69 6.55 0.60
C THR A 17 -21.81 6.28 1.80
N VAL A 18 -20.83 5.39 1.64
CA VAL A 18 -19.77 5.12 2.63
C VAL A 18 -18.42 5.37 1.97
N HIS A 19 -17.69 6.34 2.50
CA HIS A 19 -16.33 6.64 2.04
C HIS A 19 -15.29 5.83 2.82
N THR A 20 -14.32 5.30 2.09
CA THR A 20 -13.09 4.72 2.65
C THR A 20 -11.90 5.46 2.07
N THR A 21 -10.87 5.66 2.91
CA THR A 21 -9.64 6.34 2.50
C THR A 21 -8.48 5.85 3.37
N GLY A 22 -7.25 6.23 3.00
CA GLY A 22 -6.02 5.90 3.72
C GLY A 22 -5.39 4.55 3.35
N ALA A 23 -6.19 3.58 2.87
CA ALA A 23 -5.71 2.32 2.31
C ALA A 23 -6.62 1.83 1.18
N PRO A 24 -6.06 1.17 0.14
CA PRO A 24 -6.87 0.53 -0.90
C PRO A 24 -7.75 -0.58 -0.31
N LEU A 25 -8.98 -0.68 -0.79
CA LEU A 25 -9.86 -1.79 -0.42
C LEU A 25 -9.59 -3.03 -1.28
N SER A 26 -9.51 -4.20 -0.64
CA SER A 26 -9.45 -5.49 -1.31
C SER A 26 -10.79 -5.86 -1.94
N VAL A 27 -10.77 -6.68 -3.00
CA VAL A 27 -11.98 -7.20 -3.65
C VAL A 27 -12.95 -7.83 -2.64
N GLU A 28 -12.43 -8.53 -1.63
CA GLU A 28 -13.26 -9.15 -0.61
C GLU A 28 -13.91 -8.14 0.33
N GLN A 29 -13.28 -7.00 0.61
CA GLN A 29 -13.90 -5.92 1.38
C GLN A 29 -15.07 -5.29 0.63
N TYR A 30 -14.97 -5.08 -0.69
CA TYR A 30 -16.12 -4.65 -1.51
C TYR A 30 -17.26 -5.67 -1.44
N ARG A 31 -16.94 -6.97 -1.57
CA ARG A 31 -17.96 -8.03 -1.50
C ARG A 31 -18.60 -8.12 -0.12
N TRP A 32 -17.81 -8.03 0.94
CA TRP A 32 -18.31 -7.99 2.30
C TRP A 32 -19.23 -6.79 2.52
N PHE A 33 -18.86 -5.61 2.01
CA PHE A 33 -19.69 -4.43 2.10
C PHE A 33 -21.08 -4.67 1.52
N TYR A 34 -21.18 -5.19 0.29
CA TYR A 34 -22.49 -5.46 -0.32
C TYR A 34 -23.24 -6.66 0.27
N ARG A 35 -22.56 -7.56 1.00
CA ARG A 35 -23.23 -8.54 1.86
C ARG A 35 -23.79 -7.93 3.14
N SER A 36 -23.21 -6.82 3.63
CA SER A 36 -23.45 -6.28 4.98
C SER A 36 -24.25 -4.98 5.01
N PHE A 37 -24.21 -4.19 3.94
CA PHE A 37 -24.92 -2.93 3.75
C PHE A 37 -26.05 -3.09 2.72
N PRO A 38 -27.05 -2.18 2.70
CA PRO A 38 -28.08 -2.18 1.66
C PRO A 38 -27.46 -1.97 0.26
N PRO A 39 -27.98 -2.63 -0.78
CA PRO A 39 -27.43 -2.52 -2.13
C PRO A 39 -27.60 -1.12 -2.75
N SER A 40 -28.47 -0.28 -2.19
CA SER A 40 -28.62 1.12 -2.56
C SER A 40 -27.51 2.03 -2.04
N VAL A 41 -26.70 1.57 -1.07
CA VAL A 41 -25.58 2.33 -0.54
C VAL A 41 -24.35 2.13 -1.41
N GLN A 42 -23.76 3.23 -1.85
CA GLN A 42 -22.55 3.21 -2.65
C GLN A 42 -21.30 3.18 -1.76
N ILE A 43 -20.39 2.23 -1.98
CA ILE A 43 -19.05 2.27 -1.37
C ILE A 43 -18.11 3.10 -2.24
N CYS A 44 -17.35 3.98 -1.61
CA CYS A 44 -16.48 4.94 -2.30
C CYS A 44 -15.08 4.86 -1.73
N ASN A 45 -14.21 4.15 -2.44
CA ASN A 45 -12.79 4.14 -2.14
C ASN A 45 -12.12 5.34 -2.81
N ILE A 46 -11.63 6.29 -2.00
CA ILE A 46 -11.00 7.53 -2.48
C ILE A 46 -9.53 7.59 -2.06
N ALA A 47 -8.71 8.20 -2.91
CA ALA A 47 -7.30 8.43 -2.63
C ALA A 47 -7.01 9.93 -2.60
N GLY A 48 -6.47 10.40 -1.48
CA GLY A 48 -5.98 11.75 -1.28
C GLY A 48 -4.83 11.75 -0.29
N GLY A 49 -4.30 12.92 0.03
CA GLY A 49 -3.22 13.09 1.00
C GLY A 49 -3.41 14.33 1.84
N THR A 50 -2.68 14.40 2.95
CA THR A 50 -2.57 15.63 3.75
C THR A 50 -2.04 16.77 2.89
N GLU A 51 -1.08 16.43 2.02
CA GLU A 51 -0.40 17.33 1.11
C GLU A 51 -1.36 17.89 0.06
N THR A 52 -2.22 17.04 -0.50
CA THR A 52 -3.10 17.46 -1.61
C THR A 52 -4.29 18.26 -1.11
N GLY A 53 -4.64 18.16 0.18
CA GLY A 53 -5.80 18.83 0.77
C GLY A 53 -7.15 18.40 0.18
N THR A 54 -7.16 17.36 -0.66
CA THR A 54 -8.31 16.87 -1.42
C THR A 54 -8.03 15.45 -1.95
N ALA A 55 -9.03 14.82 -2.57
CA ALA A 55 -8.89 13.54 -3.25
C ALA A 55 -8.34 13.72 -4.68
N LEU A 56 -7.26 13.01 -4.99
CA LEU A 56 -6.74 12.84 -6.36
C LEU A 56 -7.53 11.80 -7.16
N ILE A 57 -8.09 10.80 -6.46
CA ILE A 57 -9.02 9.82 -7.02
C ILE A 57 -10.30 9.89 -6.20
N ALA A 58 -11.40 10.17 -6.88
CA ALA A 58 -12.68 10.54 -6.30
C ALA A 58 -13.79 9.53 -6.68
N MET A 59 -14.94 9.77 -6.07
CA MET A 59 -16.19 9.05 -6.35
C MET A 59 -16.84 9.56 -7.63
N ASP A 60 -17.43 8.65 -8.40
CA ASP A 60 -18.47 8.98 -9.38
C ASP A 60 -19.82 8.45 -8.86
N PRO A 61 -20.77 9.32 -8.46
CA PRO A 61 -22.07 8.92 -7.93
C PRO A 61 -23.00 8.28 -8.98
N SER A 62 -22.65 8.40 -10.26
CA SER A 62 -23.42 7.83 -11.37
C SER A 62 -22.72 6.65 -12.05
N GLY A 63 -21.43 6.47 -11.77
CA GLY A 63 -20.57 5.48 -12.42
C GLY A 63 -20.66 4.09 -11.80
N PRO A 64 -20.24 3.05 -12.55
CA PRO A 64 -20.15 1.71 -12.01
C PRO A 64 -19.08 1.60 -10.91
N ILE A 65 -19.24 0.60 -10.05
CA ILE A 65 -18.20 0.18 -9.10
C ILE A 65 -17.65 -1.16 -9.54
N HIS A 66 -16.33 -1.22 -9.70
CA HIS A 66 -15.60 -2.45 -9.93
C HIS A 66 -14.84 -2.80 -8.64
N ALA A 67 -15.03 -4.02 -8.14
CA ALA A 67 -14.42 -4.44 -6.89
C ALA A 67 -12.89 -4.42 -7.01
N GLY A 68 -12.22 -3.75 -6.08
CA GLY A 68 -10.76 -3.54 -6.10
C GLY A 68 -10.30 -2.31 -6.89
N GLU A 69 -11.23 -1.53 -7.46
CA GLU A 69 -10.93 -0.32 -8.25
C GLU A 69 -11.54 0.93 -7.61
N MET A 70 -10.84 2.05 -7.75
CA MET A 70 -11.34 3.39 -7.51
C MET A 70 -11.87 3.99 -8.82
N GLN A 71 -12.84 4.88 -8.76
CA GLN A 71 -13.67 5.19 -9.92
C GLN A 71 -13.03 6.19 -10.90
N VAL A 72 -12.81 7.43 -10.47
CA VAL A 72 -12.45 8.54 -11.37
C VAL A 72 -11.38 9.44 -10.79
N LEU A 73 -10.62 10.13 -11.64
CA LEU A 73 -9.68 11.15 -11.20
C LEU A 73 -10.42 12.40 -10.69
N GLY A 74 -9.82 13.08 -9.73
CA GLY A 74 -10.35 14.32 -9.15
C GLY A 74 -10.47 15.43 -10.20
N LEU A 75 -11.63 16.09 -10.24
CA LEU A 75 -11.87 17.18 -11.19
C LEU A 75 -10.94 18.37 -10.91
N GLY A 76 -10.41 18.96 -11.99
CA GLY A 76 -9.50 20.11 -11.89
C GLY A 76 -8.07 19.75 -11.48
N ILE A 77 -7.74 18.45 -11.39
CA ILE A 77 -6.41 17.95 -11.08
C ILE A 77 -5.94 17.10 -12.26
N ASP A 78 -4.85 17.51 -12.92
CA ASP A 78 -4.30 16.83 -14.11
C ASP A 78 -3.44 15.62 -13.68
N VAL A 79 -4.10 14.60 -13.11
CA VAL A 79 -3.48 13.35 -12.66
C VAL A 79 -3.11 12.50 -13.88
N ASP A 80 -1.92 11.90 -13.86
CA ASP A 80 -1.44 10.97 -14.90
C ASP A 80 -0.66 9.82 -14.26
N ILE A 81 -0.37 8.79 -15.05
CA ILE A 81 0.44 7.63 -14.68
C ILE A 81 1.65 7.61 -15.61
N LEU A 82 2.84 7.88 -15.07
CA LEU A 82 4.08 7.95 -15.86
C LEU A 82 4.96 6.72 -15.65
N ASP A 83 5.64 6.30 -16.72
CA ASP A 83 6.78 5.41 -16.60
C ASP A 83 7.91 6.15 -15.87
N PRO A 84 8.47 5.60 -14.77
CA PRO A 84 9.44 6.30 -13.94
C PRO A 84 10.82 6.46 -14.60
N VAL A 85 11.10 5.72 -15.68
CA VAL A 85 12.37 5.78 -16.41
C VAL A 85 12.29 6.77 -17.56
N THR A 86 11.21 6.71 -18.34
CA THR A 86 11.05 7.52 -19.56
C THR A 86 10.29 8.82 -19.33
N GLY A 87 9.52 8.91 -18.24
CA GLY A 87 8.63 10.04 -17.94
C GLY A 87 7.43 10.15 -18.88
N LYS A 88 7.16 9.16 -19.72
CA LYS A 88 6.01 9.16 -20.64
C LYS A 88 4.76 8.64 -19.94
N SER A 89 3.60 9.16 -20.33
CA SER A 89 2.31 8.63 -19.86
C SER A 89 2.11 7.20 -20.37
N ILE A 90 1.82 6.31 -19.42
CA ILE A 90 1.50 4.90 -19.64
C ILE A 90 0.10 4.52 -19.13
N ALA A 91 -0.73 5.49 -18.74
CA ALA A 91 -2.07 5.22 -18.21
C ALA A 91 -2.90 4.28 -19.11
N HIS A 92 -2.79 4.45 -20.43
CA HIS A 92 -3.51 3.66 -21.43
C HIS A 92 -3.04 2.20 -21.57
N THR A 93 -1.85 1.84 -21.07
CA THR A 93 -1.27 0.50 -21.30
C THR A 93 -1.83 -0.55 -20.34
N GLY A 94 -2.40 -0.13 -19.22
CA GLY A 94 -2.77 -1.02 -18.12
C GLY A 94 -1.63 -1.41 -17.19
N GLU A 95 -0.41 -0.96 -17.51
CA GLU A 95 0.75 -1.14 -16.64
C GLU A 95 0.73 -0.13 -15.49
N ALA A 96 1.33 -0.52 -14.38
CA ALA A 96 1.46 0.35 -13.23
C ALA A 96 2.66 1.30 -13.38
N GLY A 97 2.47 2.54 -12.96
CA GLY A 97 3.45 3.62 -13.05
C GLY A 97 3.36 4.58 -11.88
N GLU A 98 4.18 5.62 -11.94
CA GLU A 98 4.20 6.69 -10.95
C GLU A 98 2.96 7.56 -11.13
N MET A 99 2.15 7.68 -10.08
CA MET A 99 1.05 8.64 -10.04
C MET A 99 1.62 10.05 -9.91
N VAL A 100 1.30 10.91 -10.88
CA VAL A 100 1.77 12.30 -10.87
C VAL A 100 0.61 13.28 -11.02
N VAL A 101 0.86 14.54 -10.70
CA VAL A 101 0.02 15.67 -11.07
C VAL A 101 0.81 16.62 -11.96
N LYS A 102 0.36 16.77 -13.20
CA LYS A 102 1.09 17.51 -14.26
C LYS A 102 0.91 19.02 -14.21
N LYS A 103 -0.12 19.51 -13.51
CA LYS A 103 -0.45 20.93 -13.44
C LYS A 103 -0.80 21.34 -12.01
N PRO A 104 -0.47 22.58 -11.60
CA PRO A 104 -0.91 23.11 -10.31
C PRO A 104 -2.42 23.04 -10.14
N TYR A 105 -2.86 22.78 -8.92
CA TYR A 105 -4.28 22.73 -8.52
C TYR A 105 -4.52 23.59 -7.27
N PRO A 106 -5.76 24.04 -6.99
CA PRO A 106 -6.01 25.08 -5.99
C PRO A 106 -5.56 24.76 -4.57
N SER A 107 -5.62 23.50 -4.15
CA SER A 107 -5.21 23.05 -2.81
C SER A 107 -3.76 22.58 -2.72
N MET A 108 -2.97 22.69 -3.81
CA MET A 108 -1.56 22.31 -3.80
C MET A 108 -0.81 23.19 -2.78
N PRO A 109 0.05 22.62 -1.91
CA PRO A 109 0.79 23.39 -0.94
C PRO A 109 1.62 24.48 -1.62
N CYS A 110 1.64 25.68 -1.06
CA CYS A 110 2.49 26.73 -1.60
C CYS A 110 3.97 26.51 -1.24
N PHE A 111 4.23 26.03 -0.02
CA PHE A 111 5.57 25.76 0.51
C PHE A 111 5.47 24.93 1.81
N PHE A 112 6.61 24.42 2.28
CA PHE A 112 6.73 23.84 3.61
C PHE A 112 7.17 24.88 4.65
N TRP A 113 6.48 24.93 5.79
CA TRP A 113 6.86 25.85 6.85
C TRP A 113 8.25 25.50 7.39
N GLY A 114 9.15 26.48 7.45
CA GLY A 114 10.56 26.28 7.84
C GLY A 114 11.49 25.89 6.69
N ASP A 115 10.98 25.71 5.48
CA ASP A 115 11.76 25.44 4.26
C ASP A 115 12.05 26.75 3.52
N SER A 116 12.92 27.58 4.11
CA SER A 116 13.14 28.96 3.64
C SER A 116 13.70 29.06 2.21
N ASP A 117 14.37 28.01 1.72
CA ASP A 117 14.92 27.95 0.36
C ASP A 117 14.13 27.00 -0.57
N GLY A 118 13.00 26.46 -0.11
CA GLY A 118 12.10 25.60 -0.88
C GLY A 118 12.67 24.23 -1.24
N LYS A 119 13.84 23.86 -0.72
CA LYS A 119 14.53 22.62 -1.11
C LYS A 119 13.81 21.39 -0.61
N LEU A 120 13.26 21.42 0.61
CA LEU A 120 12.57 20.26 1.16
C LEU A 120 11.30 19.96 0.37
N TYR A 121 10.52 20.99 0.05
CA TYR A 121 9.30 20.85 -0.74
C TYR A 121 9.59 20.40 -2.17
N LYS A 122 10.61 21.00 -2.80
CA LYS A 122 11.04 20.61 -4.15
C LYS A 122 11.54 19.16 -4.18
N SER A 123 12.42 18.79 -3.25
CA SER A 123 12.97 17.43 -3.17
C SER A 123 11.91 16.38 -2.87
N ALA A 124 10.89 16.76 -2.09
CA ALA A 124 9.80 15.86 -1.74
C ALA A 124 8.91 15.49 -2.94
N TYR A 125 8.62 16.39 -3.89
CA TYR A 125 7.62 16.10 -4.94
C TYR A 125 8.06 16.39 -6.38
N PHE A 126 9.05 17.25 -6.61
CA PHE A 126 9.39 17.76 -7.94
C PHE A 126 10.75 17.29 -8.46
N GLU A 127 11.54 16.57 -7.65
CA GLU A 127 12.86 16.05 -8.07
C GLU A 127 12.84 14.57 -8.49
N HIS A 128 11.68 13.91 -8.47
CA HIS A 128 11.59 12.50 -8.87
C HIS A 128 11.88 12.30 -10.36
N PHE A 129 11.48 13.25 -11.20
CA PHE A 129 11.71 13.24 -12.64
C PHE A 129 12.73 14.32 -13.00
N GLU A 130 13.92 13.93 -13.46
CA GLU A 130 14.97 14.90 -13.82
C GLU A 130 14.60 15.80 -15.00
N ASN A 131 13.76 15.28 -15.92
CA ASN A 131 13.49 15.91 -17.22
C ASN A 131 12.08 16.48 -17.35
N ILE A 132 11.24 16.39 -16.31
CA ILE A 132 9.83 16.81 -16.38
C ILE A 132 9.44 17.45 -15.05
N ASP A 133 8.85 18.63 -15.11
CA ASP A 133 8.33 19.34 -13.93
C ASP A 133 6.91 18.86 -13.62
N VAL A 134 6.81 17.90 -12.72
CA VAL A 134 5.54 17.32 -12.24
C VAL A 134 5.62 17.05 -10.75
N TRP A 135 4.47 17.07 -10.08
CA TRP A 135 4.36 16.57 -8.72
C TRP A 135 4.29 15.03 -8.75
N ALA A 136 5.26 14.34 -8.17
CA ALA A 136 5.21 12.90 -7.93
C ALA A 136 4.48 12.62 -6.60
N GLN A 137 3.41 11.84 -6.66
CA GLN A 137 2.60 11.52 -5.48
C GLN A 137 3.26 10.43 -4.61
N HIS A 138 4.24 9.70 -5.15
CA HIS A 138 4.90 8.54 -4.55
C HIS A 138 3.97 7.34 -4.33
N ASP A 139 3.03 7.19 -5.26
CA ASP A 139 2.03 6.14 -5.26
C ASP A 139 2.08 5.42 -6.62
N TRP A 140 2.04 4.09 -6.59
CA TRP A 140 2.09 3.23 -7.77
C TRP A 140 0.67 2.94 -8.22
N LEU A 141 0.31 3.44 -9.40
CA LEU A 141 -1.07 3.42 -9.89
C LEU A 141 -1.12 2.76 -11.27
N ARG A 142 -2.16 1.96 -11.52
CA ARG A 142 -2.53 1.54 -12.87
C ARG A 142 -3.98 1.90 -13.16
N GLN A 143 -4.26 2.14 -14.43
CA GLN A 143 -5.63 2.25 -14.93
C GLN A 143 -6.02 0.93 -15.59
N ASN A 144 -7.18 0.39 -15.26
CA ASN A 144 -7.70 -0.79 -15.94
C ASN A 144 -8.23 -0.36 -17.33
N PRO A 145 -7.67 -0.87 -18.45
CA PRO A 145 -8.06 -0.44 -19.79
C PRO A 145 -9.48 -0.86 -20.18
N ASN A 146 -10.08 -1.85 -19.48
CA ASN A 146 -11.43 -2.33 -19.78
C ASN A 146 -12.52 -1.53 -19.06
N THR A 147 -12.27 -1.13 -17.82
CA THR A 147 -13.25 -0.44 -16.96
C THR A 147 -13.00 1.07 -16.86
N GLY A 148 -11.77 1.51 -17.14
CA GLY A 148 -11.29 2.87 -16.90
C GLY A 148 -10.98 3.17 -15.43
N GLY A 149 -11.25 2.23 -14.51
CA GLY A 149 -11.01 2.39 -13.07
C GLY A 149 -9.54 2.32 -12.69
N PHE A 150 -9.22 2.75 -11.48
CA PHE A 150 -7.85 2.92 -11.00
C PHE A 150 -7.52 1.96 -9.85
N ILE A 151 -6.35 1.34 -9.90
CA ILE A 151 -5.89 0.37 -8.91
C ILE A 151 -4.60 0.89 -8.29
N MET A 152 -4.65 1.15 -6.98
CA MET A 152 -3.50 1.56 -6.19
C MET A 152 -2.72 0.32 -5.75
N GLU A 153 -1.50 0.15 -6.25
CA GLU A 153 -0.65 -1.01 -5.94
C GLU A 153 0.25 -0.79 -4.73
N GLY A 154 0.29 0.44 -4.22
CA GLY A 154 0.99 0.81 -3.00
C GLY A 154 1.83 2.06 -3.20
N ARG A 155 2.82 2.24 -2.34
CA ARG A 155 3.76 3.35 -2.44
C ARG A 155 4.84 3.07 -3.48
N SER A 156 5.16 4.02 -4.33
CA SER A 156 6.21 3.83 -5.34
C SER A 156 7.60 3.80 -4.72
N ASP A 157 7.84 4.57 -3.65
CA ASP A 157 9.03 4.47 -2.79
C ASP A 157 9.15 3.09 -2.06
N GLY A 158 8.04 2.36 -1.98
CA GLY A 158 7.89 1.02 -1.42
C GLY A 158 7.96 -0.11 -2.45
N VAL A 159 8.09 0.17 -3.75
CA VAL A 159 8.15 -0.85 -4.81
C VAL A 159 9.24 -1.88 -4.51
N LEU A 160 8.86 -3.14 -4.66
CA LEU A 160 9.74 -4.29 -4.51
C LEU A 160 10.35 -4.59 -5.88
N ASN A 161 11.66 -4.78 -5.92
CA ASN A 161 12.41 -5.07 -7.12
C ASN A 161 13.40 -6.25 -6.94
N PRO A 162 12.96 -7.42 -6.46
CA PRO A 162 13.80 -8.61 -6.41
C PRO A 162 14.09 -9.09 -7.84
N SER A 163 15.36 -9.32 -8.15
CA SER A 163 15.83 -9.90 -9.41
C SER A 163 15.35 -9.14 -10.66
N GLY A 164 15.16 -7.83 -10.53
CA GLY A 164 14.77 -6.93 -11.62
C GLY A 164 13.28 -6.90 -11.96
N ILE A 165 12.42 -7.47 -11.11
CA ILE A 165 10.97 -7.50 -11.31
C ILE A 165 10.32 -6.54 -10.35
N ARG A 166 9.62 -5.54 -10.89
CA ARG A 166 8.94 -4.52 -10.10
C ARG A 166 7.50 -4.94 -9.81
N PHE A 167 7.12 -4.94 -8.54
CA PHE A 167 5.75 -5.14 -8.10
C PHE A 167 5.48 -4.41 -6.77
N GLY A 168 4.20 -4.13 -6.52
CA GLY A 168 3.77 -3.45 -5.30
C GLY A 168 3.59 -4.42 -4.12
N SER A 169 3.79 -3.92 -2.89
CA SER A 169 3.41 -4.67 -1.68
C SER A 169 1.90 -4.99 -1.66
N GLY A 170 1.08 -4.14 -2.30
CA GLY A 170 -0.37 -4.32 -2.46
C GLY A 170 -0.77 -5.61 -3.18
N GLU A 171 0.02 -6.09 -4.13
CA GLU A 171 -0.27 -7.35 -4.84
C GLU A 171 -0.17 -8.55 -3.89
N ILE A 172 0.82 -8.56 -3.00
CA ILE A 172 0.97 -9.59 -1.98
C ILE A 172 -0.19 -9.52 -0.98
N TYR A 173 -0.58 -8.31 -0.55
CA TYR A 173 -1.71 -8.10 0.34
C TYR A 173 -3.02 -8.62 -0.26
N ALA A 174 -3.28 -8.37 -1.55
CA ALA A 174 -4.49 -8.84 -2.22
C ALA A 174 -4.66 -10.38 -2.19
N VAL A 175 -3.55 -11.13 -2.11
CA VAL A 175 -3.56 -12.60 -2.00
C VAL A 175 -3.83 -13.06 -0.57
N ILE A 176 -3.23 -12.41 0.44
CA ILE A 176 -3.24 -12.91 1.82
C ILE A 176 -4.26 -12.23 2.73
N GLU A 177 -4.75 -11.02 2.40
CA GLU A 177 -5.76 -10.29 3.17
C GLU A 177 -7.20 -10.69 2.79
N LYS A 178 -7.40 -11.99 2.59
CA LYS A 178 -8.70 -12.61 2.35
C LYS A 178 -8.78 -13.97 3.06
N GLN A 179 -10.00 -14.50 3.17
CA GLN A 179 -10.18 -15.83 3.75
C GLN A 179 -9.58 -16.93 2.84
N PRO A 180 -9.02 -18.00 3.43
CA PRO A 180 -8.99 -18.33 4.85
C PRO A 180 -7.81 -17.70 5.64
N PHE A 181 -6.93 -16.94 4.99
CA PHE A 181 -5.70 -16.46 5.64
C PHE A 181 -5.97 -15.45 6.77
N THR A 182 -6.96 -14.58 6.60
CA THR A 182 -7.37 -13.60 7.63
C THR A 182 -7.94 -14.22 8.91
N ASP A 183 -8.17 -15.54 8.94
CA ASP A 183 -8.51 -16.25 10.17
C ASP A 183 -7.30 -16.41 11.11
N TYR A 184 -6.09 -16.37 10.59
CA TYR A 184 -4.86 -16.67 11.35
C TYR A 184 -4.11 -15.43 11.85
N PHE A 185 -4.23 -14.28 11.18
CA PHE A 185 -3.46 -13.07 11.49
C PHE A 185 -4.34 -11.80 11.53
N THR A 186 -3.84 -10.74 12.15
CA THR A 186 -4.53 -9.44 12.29
C THR A 186 -3.96 -8.38 11.36
N ASN A 187 -2.66 -8.40 11.10
CA ASN A 187 -1.99 -7.44 10.22
C ASN A 187 -0.79 -8.11 9.52
N CYS A 188 -0.37 -7.55 8.39
CA CYS A 188 0.81 -7.98 7.66
C CYS A 188 1.54 -6.80 7.01
N LEU A 189 2.82 -6.95 6.75
CA LEU A 189 3.67 -5.93 6.15
C LEU A 189 4.67 -6.58 5.19
N CYS A 190 4.65 -6.18 3.93
CA CYS A 190 5.56 -6.64 2.90
C CYS A 190 6.55 -5.53 2.56
N VAL A 191 7.85 -5.77 2.74
CA VAL A 191 8.90 -4.79 2.46
C VAL A 191 10.12 -5.45 1.84
N GLY A 192 10.84 -4.69 1.03
CA GLY A 192 12.13 -5.07 0.47
C GLY A 192 13.24 -4.70 1.42
N ARG A 193 14.24 -5.57 1.55
CA ARG A 193 15.52 -5.25 2.18
C ARG A 193 16.61 -5.27 1.13
N ARG A 194 17.34 -4.16 1.04
CA ARG A 194 18.57 -4.05 0.25
C ARG A 194 19.62 -3.27 1.03
N ARG A 195 20.73 -3.93 1.33
CA ARG A 195 21.92 -3.35 1.97
C ARG A 195 23.02 -3.14 0.92
N PRO A 196 24.04 -2.30 1.18
CA PRO A 196 25.18 -2.13 0.27
C PRO A 196 25.91 -3.44 -0.07
N THR A 197 25.86 -4.42 0.84
CA THR A 197 26.46 -5.76 0.67
C THR A 197 25.56 -6.74 -0.08
N ASP A 198 24.27 -6.42 -0.27
CA ASP A 198 23.34 -7.33 -0.92
C ASP A 198 23.44 -7.22 -2.44
N THR A 199 23.55 -8.36 -3.12
CA THR A 199 23.57 -8.42 -4.59
C THR A 199 22.20 -8.13 -5.20
N ASP A 200 21.13 -8.32 -4.45
CA ASP A 200 19.75 -8.16 -4.89
C ASP A 200 18.83 -7.79 -3.72
N GLU A 201 17.67 -7.21 -4.00
CA GLU A 201 16.65 -6.94 -2.98
C GLU A 201 15.99 -8.25 -2.53
N GLN A 202 15.80 -8.39 -1.21
CA GLN A 202 15.15 -9.55 -0.61
C GLN A 202 13.81 -9.12 -0.03
N VAL A 203 12.74 -9.81 -0.42
CA VAL A 203 11.39 -9.49 0.05
C VAL A 203 11.09 -10.20 1.37
N PHE A 204 10.58 -9.43 2.34
CA PHE A 204 10.14 -9.89 3.65
C PHE A 204 8.63 -9.66 3.77
N LEU A 205 7.92 -10.69 4.20
CA LEU A 205 6.53 -10.61 4.62
C LEU A 205 6.46 -10.86 6.14
N PHE A 206 6.17 -9.80 6.88
CA PHE A 206 5.94 -9.85 8.32
C PHE A 206 4.45 -10.02 8.61
N ILE A 207 4.12 -10.85 9.61
CA ILE A 207 2.74 -11.21 9.94
C ILE A 207 2.54 -11.08 11.45
N VAL A 208 1.51 -10.34 11.85
CA VAL A 208 1.04 -10.26 13.24
C VAL A 208 -0.04 -11.32 13.44
N MET A 209 0.32 -12.43 14.08
CA MET A 209 -0.59 -13.56 14.31
C MET A 209 -1.69 -13.19 15.30
N LYS A 210 -2.87 -13.80 15.17
CA LYS A 210 -3.92 -13.68 16.19
C LYS A 210 -3.48 -14.37 17.49
N PRO A 211 -3.98 -13.92 18.65
CA PRO A 211 -3.69 -14.55 19.95
C PRO A 211 -3.94 -16.05 19.93
N GLY A 212 -2.96 -16.83 20.40
CA GLY A 212 -3.04 -18.29 20.47
C GLY A 212 -2.76 -19.02 19.14
N ILE A 213 -2.47 -18.30 18.05
CA ILE A 213 -2.11 -18.87 16.75
C ILE A 213 -0.63 -18.60 16.46
N SER A 214 0.11 -19.64 16.08
CA SER A 214 1.52 -19.55 15.70
C SER A 214 1.69 -19.62 14.19
N LEU A 215 2.69 -18.92 13.65
CA LEU A 215 3.09 -19.10 12.25
C LEU A 215 3.83 -20.43 12.10
N THR A 216 3.09 -21.50 11.77
CA THR A 216 3.68 -22.83 11.55
C THR A 216 4.32 -22.94 10.17
N PRO A 217 5.26 -23.89 9.97
CA PRO A 217 5.83 -24.16 8.64
C PRO A 217 4.75 -24.47 7.58
N ASP A 218 3.71 -25.21 7.97
CA ASP A 218 2.58 -25.50 7.08
C ASP A 218 1.80 -24.25 6.69
N PHE A 219 1.57 -23.35 7.63
CA PHE A 219 0.87 -22.10 7.34
C PHE A 219 1.70 -21.18 6.45
N ARG A 220 3.02 -21.09 6.71
CA ARG A 220 3.95 -20.39 5.80
C ARG A 220 3.90 -20.98 4.39
N ASN A 221 4.01 -22.30 4.25
CA ASN A 221 3.97 -22.97 2.95
C ASN A 221 2.66 -22.70 2.20
N LYS A 222 1.52 -22.62 2.91
CA LYS A 222 0.23 -22.25 2.33
C LYS A 222 0.24 -20.83 1.77
N ILE A 223 0.80 -19.86 2.51
CA ILE A 223 0.94 -18.47 2.06
C ILE A 223 1.80 -18.39 0.79
N GLU A 224 2.99 -18.99 0.82
CA GLU A 224 3.92 -18.99 -0.31
C GLU A 224 3.32 -19.66 -1.55
N THR A 225 2.59 -20.76 -1.36
CA THR A 225 1.92 -21.48 -2.45
C THR A 225 0.80 -20.65 -3.07
N ALA A 226 0.02 -19.92 -2.25
CA ALA A 226 -1.04 -19.05 -2.76
C ALA A 226 -0.47 -17.88 -3.56
N ILE A 227 0.56 -17.20 -3.05
CA ILE A 227 1.25 -16.11 -3.76
C ILE A 227 1.82 -16.61 -5.09
N ARG A 228 2.47 -17.78 -5.09
CA ARG A 228 3.01 -18.40 -6.31
C ARG A 228 1.92 -18.69 -7.35
N LYS A 229 0.76 -19.15 -6.90
CA LYS A 229 -0.36 -19.56 -7.76
C LYS A 229 -1.12 -18.36 -8.34
N GLU A 230 -1.39 -17.35 -7.53
CA GLU A 230 -2.21 -16.20 -7.94
C GLU A 230 -1.40 -15.14 -8.67
N LEU A 231 -0.11 -15.01 -8.35
CA LEU A 231 0.80 -14.08 -9.00
C LEU A 231 1.85 -14.86 -9.81
N SER A 232 3.06 -15.04 -9.26
CA SER A 232 4.10 -15.86 -9.89
C SER A 232 5.15 -16.30 -8.86
N PRO A 233 6.03 -17.27 -9.20
CA PRO A 233 7.14 -17.68 -8.32
C PRO A 233 8.05 -16.52 -7.90
N ARG A 234 8.13 -15.46 -8.70
CA ARG A 234 8.95 -14.27 -8.45
C ARG A 234 8.38 -13.34 -7.39
N HIS A 235 7.08 -13.45 -7.10
CA HIS A 235 6.40 -12.66 -6.07
C HIS A 235 6.54 -13.28 -4.66
N VAL A 236 7.01 -14.54 -4.57
CA VAL A 236 7.09 -15.25 -3.29
C VAL A 236 8.13 -14.58 -2.39
N PRO A 237 7.74 -14.07 -1.20
CA PRO A 237 8.69 -13.47 -0.27
C PRO A 237 9.79 -14.46 0.11
N LYS A 238 11.03 -13.97 0.22
CA LYS A 238 12.16 -14.79 0.66
C LYS A 238 12.01 -15.20 2.12
N PHE A 239 11.40 -14.33 2.93
CA PHE A 239 11.15 -14.56 4.34
C PHE A 239 9.70 -14.26 4.67
N VAL A 240 9.04 -15.18 5.37
CA VAL A 240 7.71 -14.99 5.94
C VAL A 240 7.79 -15.20 7.45
N LEU A 241 7.66 -14.12 8.22
CA LEU A 241 8.06 -14.09 9.63
C LEU A 241 6.93 -13.56 10.51
N ALA A 242 6.77 -14.15 11.70
CA ALA A 242 5.87 -13.63 12.71
C ALA A 242 6.53 -12.47 13.46
N VAL A 243 5.77 -11.39 13.69
CA VAL A 243 6.19 -10.22 14.46
C VAL A 243 5.13 -9.88 15.50
N PRO A 244 5.50 -9.26 16.64
CA PRO A 244 4.54 -8.90 17.67
C PRO A 244 3.60 -7.79 17.22
N ASP A 245 4.08 -6.84 16.41
CA ASP A 245 3.28 -5.72 15.93
C ASP A 245 3.90 -5.10 14.65
N ILE A 246 3.13 -4.27 13.95
CA ILE A 246 3.55 -3.49 12.77
C ILE A 246 3.31 -2.00 13.05
N PRO A 247 4.31 -1.12 12.85
CA PRO A 247 4.14 0.31 13.06
C PRO A 247 3.12 0.87 12.06
N THR A 248 2.13 1.60 12.59
CA THR A 248 1.06 2.24 11.83
C THR A 248 0.87 3.70 12.25
N THR A 249 0.37 4.53 11.35
CA THR A 249 -0.04 5.89 11.69
C THR A 249 -1.34 5.88 12.49
N ILE A 250 -1.70 7.02 13.10
CA ILE A 250 -2.99 7.22 13.78
C ILE A 250 -4.19 6.90 12.85
N ASN A 251 -4.01 7.01 11.53
CA ASN A 251 -5.02 6.67 10.52
C ASN A 251 -4.95 5.21 10.05
N GLY A 252 -4.16 4.35 10.71
CA GLY A 252 -4.00 2.93 10.39
C GLY A 252 -3.09 2.63 9.20
N LYS A 253 -2.38 3.61 8.64
CA LYS A 253 -1.48 3.40 7.48
C LYS A 253 -0.19 2.72 7.95
N ARG A 254 0.18 1.60 7.31
CA ARG A 254 1.46 0.91 7.54
C ARG A 254 2.65 1.79 7.18
N VAL A 255 3.65 1.85 8.05
CA VAL A 255 4.86 2.66 7.83
C VAL A 255 5.94 1.84 7.11
N GLU A 256 5.66 1.42 5.88
CA GLU A 256 6.50 0.47 5.12
C GLU A 256 7.93 0.98 4.91
N ILE A 257 8.08 2.27 4.56
CA ILE A 257 9.37 2.91 4.31
C ILE A 257 10.27 2.86 5.54
N ALA A 258 9.72 3.14 6.72
CA ALA A 258 10.50 3.13 7.95
C ALA A 258 10.99 1.72 8.27
N VAL A 259 10.14 0.71 8.11
CA VAL A 259 10.54 -0.68 8.32
C VAL A 259 11.58 -1.11 7.29
N LYS A 260 11.38 -0.80 6.00
CA LYS A 260 12.35 -1.03 4.91
C LYS A 260 13.72 -0.43 5.25
N GLN A 261 13.77 0.84 5.64
CA GLN A 261 15.00 1.50 6.04
C GLN A 261 15.64 0.84 7.27
N MET A 262 14.82 0.51 8.29
CA MET A 262 15.28 -0.14 9.51
C MET A 262 15.96 -1.48 9.24
N ILE A 263 15.31 -2.36 8.47
CA ILE A 263 15.87 -3.67 8.12
C ILE A 263 17.04 -3.56 7.13
N SER A 264 17.10 -2.50 6.32
CA SER A 264 18.25 -2.19 5.45
C SER A 264 19.46 -1.59 6.19
N GLY A 265 19.41 -1.49 7.52
CA GLY A 265 20.54 -1.05 8.34
C GLY A 265 20.64 0.46 8.53
N LYS A 266 19.59 1.21 8.20
CA LYS A 266 19.50 2.65 8.51
C LYS A 266 18.75 2.84 9.83
N ASP A 267 19.21 3.78 10.65
CA ASP A 267 18.42 4.24 11.79
C ASP A 267 17.35 5.22 11.29
N VAL A 268 16.12 5.03 11.76
CA VAL A 268 14.96 5.78 11.29
C VAL A 268 14.39 6.59 12.43
N LYS A 269 14.20 7.89 12.18
CA LYS A 269 13.41 8.76 13.05
C LYS A 269 11.97 8.77 12.55
N LEU A 270 11.07 8.20 13.35
CA LEU A 270 9.65 8.15 13.01
C LEU A 270 8.98 9.52 13.16
N SER A 271 7.95 9.74 12.34
CA SER A 271 7.04 10.87 12.48
C SER A 271 6.27 10.78 13.79
N ALA A 272 5.89 11.94 14.36
CA ALA A 272 4.99 12.03 15.51
C ALA A 272 3.58 11.47 15.22
N THR A 273 3.25 11.22 13.95
CA THR A 273 1.97 10.64 13.52
C THR A 273 1.91 9.13 13.62
N VAL A 274 3.00 8.45 14.00
CA VAL A 274 3.04 7.00 14.22
C VAL A 274 2.45 6.68 15.58
N GLN A 275 1.46 5.80 15.62
CA GLN A 275 0.69 5.48 16.83
C GLN A 275 1.46 4.57 17.80
N ASN A 276 2.18 3.59 17.26
CA ASN A 276 2.97 2.59 17.97
C ASN A 276 4.44 2.66 17.53
N PRO A 277 5.15 3.77 17.80
CA PRO A 277 6.50 4.00 17.30
C PRO A 277 7.52 2.97 17.84
N GLU A 278 7.30 2.42 19.03
CA GLU A 278 8.13 1.39 19.66
C GLU A 278 8.20 0.09 18.85
N ALA A 279 7.18 -0.22 18.04
CA ALA A 279 7.15 -1.43 17.22
C ALA A 279 8.32 -1.48 16.21
N ILE A 280 8.86 -0.32 15.80
CA ILE A 280 9.97 -0.25 14.84
C ILE A 280 11.26 -0.89 15.37
N GLU A 281 11.44 -0.90 16.69
CA GLU A 281 12.68 -1.37 17.33
C GLU A 281 12.87 -2.87 17.10
N TYR A 282 11.77 -3.64 17.15
CA TYR A 282 11.79 -5.08 16.90
C TYR A 282 12.35 -5.42 15.51
N PHE A 283 12.16 -4.52 14.54
CA PHE A 283 12.65 -4.76 13.17
C PHE A 283 14.17 -4.64 13.05
N ARG A 284 14.90 -4.09 14.04
CA ARG A 284 16.37 -4.11 14.05
C ARG A 284 16.94 -5.52 14.01
N GLU A 285 16.25 -6.51 14.59
CA GLU A 285 16.70 -7.90 14.57
C GLU A 285 16.83 -8.48 13.16
N PHE A 286 16.09 -7.94 12.19
CA PHE A 286 16.10 -8.42 10.81
C PHE A 286 17.17 -7.76 9.94
N ARG A 287 18.00 -6.86 10.48
CA ARG A 287 19.13 -6.26 9.76
C ARG A 287 20.12 -7.30 9.26
N ASP A 288 20.39 -8.32 10.07
CA ASP A 288 21.41 -9.34 9.81
C ASP A 288 20.84 -10.70 9.42
N LEU A 289 19.51 -10.82 9.33
CA LEU A 289 18.87 -12.09 8.99
C LEU A 289 19.38 -12.61 7.63
N GLY A 290 19.91 -13.83 7.59
CA GLY A 290 20.52 -14.41 6.39
C GLY A 290 22.06 -14.35 6.32
N ASN A 291 22.72 -13.63 7.24
CA ASN A 291 24.19 -13.56 7.32
C ASN A 291 24.81 -14.54 8.35
N SER A 292 24.01 -15.24 9.17
CA SER A 292 24.51 -16.15 10.21
C SER A 292 23.75 -17.49 10.28
N PRO A 293 24.45 -18.64 10.46
CA PRO A 293 23.83 -19.96 10.56
C PRO A 293 22.92 -20.16 11.79
N SER A 294 23.00 -19.31 12.83
CA SER A 294 22.20 -19.44 14.06
C SER A 294 20.71 -19.10 13.89
N TYR A 295 20.32 -18.43 12.81
CA TYR A 295 18.94 -17.96 12.61
C TYR A 295 18.02 -18.96 11.89
N ARG A 296 18.53 -20.12 11.45
CA ARG A 296 17.70 -21.20 10.88
C ARG A 296 16.67 -21.76 11.86
N ALA A 297 16.80 -21.50 13.16
CA ALA A 297 15.83 -21.93 14.17
C ALA A 297 14.59 -21.01 14.30
N LYS A 298 14.61 -19.79 13.72
CA LYS A 298 13.47 -18.86 13.67
C LYS A 298 12.72 -18.88 12.31
N ILE A 299 13.24 -19.63 11.34
CA ILE A 299 12.66 -19.84 10.01
C ILE A 299 11.84 -21.12 10.07
#